data_AF-A0A383TIF6-F1
#
_entry.id   AF-A0A383TIF6-F1
#
_cell.length_a   1.000
_cell.length_b   1.000
_cell.length_c   1.000
_cell.angle_alpha   90.00
_cell.angle_beta   90.00
_cell.angle_gamma   90.00
#
_symmetry.space_group_name_H-M   'P 1'
#
loop_
_entity.id
_entity.type
_entity.pdbx_description
1 polymer ?
#
loop_
_entity_poly.entity_id
_entity_poly.type
_entity_poly.pdbx_seq_one_letter_code
_entity_poly.pdbx_strand_id
1 'polypeptide(L)'
;MAEVYFWKEAERDYKKLDGTLKQWVNAAEDRLKERGSEIGKDLGNTTYSKLAGFKELKNQRLGIRLIFKPCKDGSIEIIEIIAIGRRADDEIFFTAEKRRKKHL
;
A
#
# COMPACT_ATOMS: atom_id res chain seq x y z
N MET A 1 -3.00 -2.15 19.31
CA MET A 1 -3.24 -1.52 18.00
C MET A 1 -1.89 -1.12 17.43
N ALA A 2 -1.64 -1.38 16.16
CA ALA A 2 -0.43 -0.96 15.47
C ALA A 2 -0.51 0.54 15.14
N GLU A 3 0.63 1.22 15.20
CA GLU A 3 0.76 2.56 14.63
C GLU A 3 0.86 2.48 13.10
N VAL A 4 0.14 3.34 12.39
CA VAL A 4 0.11 3.36 10.92
C VAL A 4 0.59 4.72 10.44
N TYR A 5 1.61 4.72 9.59
CA TYR A 5 2.21 5.92 9.03
C TYR A 5 2.10 5.92 7.51
N PHE A 6 1.84 7.09 6.93
CA PHE A 6 1.87 7.27 5.49
C PHE A 6 3.20 7.89 5.10
N TRP A 7 3.87 7.30 4.11
CA TRP A 7 4.97 8.00 3.45
C TRP A 7 4.41 9.22 2.71
N LYS A 8 5.25 10.26 2.56
CA LYS A 8 4.86 11.52 1.90
C LYS A 8 4.27 11.28 0.50
N GLU A 9 4.79 10.30 -0.23
CA GLU A 9 4.25 9.90 -1.52
C GLU A 9 2.86 9.23 -1.40
N ALA A 10 2.64 8.35 -0.41
CA ALA A 10 1.34 7.75 -0.15
C ALA A 10 0.28 8.76 0.30
N GLU A 11 0.65 9.78 1.09
CA GLU A 11 -0.25 10.88 1.43
C GLU A 11 -0.71 11.64 0.18
N ARG A 12 0.20 11.86 -0.78
CA ARG A 12 -0.13 12.50 -2.05
C ARG A 12 -1.06 11.64 -2.89
N ASP A 13 -0.87 10.32 -2.89
CA ASP A 13 -1.76 9.39 -3.56
C ASP A 13 -3.16 9.45 -2.93
N TYR A 14 -3.26 9.35 -1.61
CA TYR A 14 -4.53 9.44 -0.88
C TYR A 14 -5.27 10.76 -1.16
N LYS A 15 -4.56 11.90 -1.19
CA LYS A 15 -5.16 13.21 -1.46
C LYS A 15 -5.86 13.28 -2.83
N LYS A 16 -5.38 12.53 -3.83
CA LYS A 16 -5.95 12.46 -5.19
C LYS A 16 -7.20 11.60 -5.29
N LEU A 17 -7.47 10.75 -4.29
CA LEU A 17 -8.68 9.93 -4.27
C LEU A 17 -9.91 10.75 -3.92
N ASP A 18 -11.09 10.24 -4.26
CA ASP A 18 -12.38 10.79 -3.85
C ASP A 18 -13.37 9.68 -3.48
N GLY A 19 -14.51 10.11 -2.91
CA GLY A 19 -15.67 9.28 -2.59
C GLY A 19 -15.32 7.90 -2.01
N THR A 20 -15.77 6.86 -2.71
CA THR A 20 -15.66 5.46 -2.28
C THR A 20 -14.21 4.97 -2.18
N LEU A 21 -13.29 5.52 -2.96
CA LEU A 21 -11.87 5.13 -2.89
C LEU A 21 -11.23 5.63 -1.59
N LYS A 22 -11.49 6.89 -1.20
CA LYS A 22 -11.05 7.41 0.11
C LYS A 22 -11.65 6.62 1.28
N GLN A 23 -12.95 6.34 1.22
CA GLN A 23 -13.62 5.54 2.25
C GLN A 23 -12.98 4.15 2.41
N TRP A 24 -12.62 3.51 1.30
CA TRP A 24 -11.96 2.21 1.33
C TRP A 24 -10.55 2.27 1.95
N VAL A 25 -9.78 3.33 1.65
CA VAL A 25 -8.45 3.52 2.26
C VAL A 25 -8.55 3.75 3.77
N ASN A 26 -9.49 4.57 4.23
CA ASN A 26 -9.70 4.81 5.66
C ASN A 26 -10.04 3.51 6.39
N ALA A 27 -10.96 2.73 5.82
CA ALA A 27 -11.31 1.42 6.37
C ALA A 27 -10.14 0.40 6.29
N ALA A 28 -9.22 0.55 5.35
CA ALA A 28 -7.99 -0.24 5.31
C ALA A 28 -7.02 0.18 6.41
N GLU A 29 -6.83 1.48 6.64
CA GLU A 29 -6.01 2.03 7.72
C GLU A 29 -6.51 1.56 9.09
N ASP A 30 -7.83 1.64 9.35
CA ASP A 30 -8.40 1.21 10.63
C ASP A 30 -8.18 -0.29 10.88
N ARG A 31 -8.35 -1.13 9.85
CA ARG A 31 -8.05 -2.56 9.94
C ARG A 31 -6.57 -2.85 10.16
N LEU A 32 -5.67 -2.03 9.60
CA LEU A 32 -4.23 -2.14 9.86
C LEU A 32 -3.89 -1.71 11.29
N LYS A 33 -4.54 -0.69 11.85
CA LYS A 33 -4.40 -0.34 13.27
C LYS A 33 -4.87 -1.47 14.19
N GLU A 34 -5.95 -2.15 13.85
CA GLU A 34 -6.50 -3.24 14.66
C GLU A 34 -5.67 -4.53 14.54
N ARG A 35 -5.37 -4.96 13.31
CA ARG A 35 -4.83 -6.29 13.01
C ARG A 35 -3.36 -6.31 12.59
N GLY A 36 -2.75 -5.14 12.42
CA GLY A 36 -1.35 -5.03 11.98
C GLY A 36 -1.08 -5.79 10.69
N SER A 37 0.01 -6.56 10.70
CA SER A 37 0.50 -7.31 9.54
C SER A 37 -0.18 -8.67 9.33
N GLU A 38 -1.18 -9.04 10.12
CA GLU A 38 -1.93 -10.30 9.93
C GLU A 38 -2.77 -10.30 8.66
N ILE A 39 -3.11 -9.10 8.15
CA ILE A 39 -3.90 -8.93 6.93
C ILE A 39 -3.03 -8.62 5.73
N GLY A 40 -3.62 -8.72 4.54
CA GLY A 40 -2.96 -8.45 3.28
C GLY A 40 -2.11 -9.61 2.76
N LYS A 41 -1.85 -9.56 1.46
CA LYS A 41 -1.07 -10.57 0.73
C LYS A 41 0.40 -10.18 0.73
N ASP A 42 1.28 -11.12 1.05
CA ASP A 42 2.72 -10.91 0.93
C ASP A 42 3.14 -10.66 -0.53
N LEU A 43 3.99 -9.66 -0.72
CA LEU A 43 4.62 -9.38 -1.99
C LEU A 43 5.97 -10.08 -2.05
N GLY A 44 6.34 -10.50 -3.27
CA GLY A 44 7.60 -11.15 -3.56
C GLY A 44 8.57 -10.21 -4.27
N ASN A 45 9.79 -10.70 -4.47
CA ASN A 45 10.70 -10.11 -5.43
C ASN A 45 10.38 -10.62 -6.83
N THR A 46 10.50 -9.73 -7.82
CA THR A 46 10.49 -10.05 -9.25
C THR A 46 11.77 -9.49 -9.88
N THR A 47 12.00 -9.79 -11.16
CA THR A 47 13.10 -9.19 -11.93
C THR A 47 13.07 -7.65 -11.92
N TYR A 48 11.87 -7.06 -11.79
CA TYR A 48 11.64 -5.61 -11.91
C TYR A 48 11.30 -4.92 -10.58
N SER A 49 11.01 -5.67 -9.52
CA SER A 49 10.55 -5.11 -8.25
C SER A 49 11.05 -5.91 -7.05
N LYS A 50 11.69 -5.25 -6.08
CA LYS A 50 12.17 -5.88 -4.84
C LYS A 50 11.27 -5.53 -3.66
N LEU A 51 10.10 -6.16 -3.57
CA LEU A 51 9.07 -5.91 -2.55
C LEU A 51 8.89 -7.06 -1.56
N ALA A 52 9.83 -8.00 -1.47
CA ALA A 52 9.83 -8.96 -0.37
C ALA A 52 9.82 -8.24 0.99
N GLY A 53 8.93 -8.68 1.88
CA GLY A 53 8.69 -8.02 3.17
C GLY A 53 7.67 -6.87 3.13
N PHE A 54 7.09 -6.58 1.96
CA PHE A 54 5.92 -5.70 1.83
C PHE A 54 4.67 -6.55 1.66
N LYS A 55 3.52 -5.94 1.94
CA LYS A 55 2.21 -6.56 1.82
C LYS A 55 1.23 -5.65 1.10
N GLU A 56 0.14 -6.25 0.63
CA GLU A 56 -0.87 -5.59 -0.16
C GLU A 56 -2.29 -5.83 0.35
N LEU A 57 -3.09 -4.76 0.39
CA LEU A 57 -4.54 -4.83 0.36
C LEU A 57 -5.04 -4.42 -1.03
N LYS A 58 -5.93 -5.22 -1.61
CA LYS A 58 -6.53 -4.95 -2.93
C LYS A 58 -8.05 -5.05 -2.86
N ASN A 59 -8.74 -4.12 -3.51
CA ASN A 59 -10.15 -4.25 -3.84
C ASN A 59 -10.32 -4.18 -5.36
N GLN A 60 -10.52 -5.35 -5.96
CA GLN A 60 -10.64 -5.51 -7.42
C GLN A 60 -11.86 -4.79 -7.99
N ARG A 61 -13.00 -4.81 -7.28
CA ARG A 61 -14.24 -4.18 -7.73
C ARG A 61 -14.10 -2.65 -7.79
N LEU A 62 -13.41 -2.07 -6.83
CA LEU A 62 -13.12 -0.62 -6.81
C LEU A 62 -11.87 -0.25 -7.62
N GLY A 63 -11.11 -1.24 -8.12
CA GLY A 63 -9.85 -0.99 -8.82
C GLY A 63 -8.82 -0.28 -7.95
N ILE A 64 -8.69 -0.62 -6.66
CA ILE A 64 -7.72 0.04 -5.75
C ILE A 64 -6.79 -0.95 -5.06
N ARG A 65 -5.55 -0.52 -4.84
CA ARG A 65 -4.47 -1.26 -4.20
C ARG A 65 -3.77 -0.36 -3.19
N LEU A 66 -3.40 -0.91 -2.05
CA LEU A 66 -2.64 -0.24 -1.00
C LEU A 66 -1.48 -1.15 -0.62
N ILE A 67 -0.27 -0.65 -0.79
CA ILE A 67 0.97 -1.36 -0.47
C ILE A 67 1.54 -0.79 0.82
N PHE A 68 1.89 -1.68 1.74
CA PHE A 68 2.43 -1.32 3.04
C PHE A 68 3.59 -2.23 3.46
N LYS A 69 4.37 -1.78 4.43
CA LYS A 69 5.50 -2.48 5.01
C LYS A 69 5.29 -2.69 6.51
N PRO A 70 5.27 -3.93 6.99
CA PRO A 70 5.42 -4.21 8.41
C PRO A 70 6.84 -3.86 8.90
N CYS A 71 6.93 -3.10 9.98
CA CYS A 71 8.20 -2.74 10.63
C CYS A 71 8.48 -3.66 11.83
N LYS A 72 9.76 -3.73 12.25
CA LYS A 72 10.20 -4.62 13.34
C LYS A 72 9.64 -4.22 14.70
N ASP A 73 9.30 -2.95 14.88
CA ASP A 73 8.67 -2.38 16.07
C ASP A 73 7.15 -2.62 16.13
N GLY A 74 6.57 -3.30 15.13
CA GLY A 74 5.15 -3.57 15.04
C GLY A 74 4.34 -2.45 14.37
N SER A 75 4.97 -1.35 13.95
CA SER A 75 4.32 -0.31 13.15
C SER A 75 4.11 -0.75 11.69
N ILE A 76 3.21 -0.07 11.00
CA ILE A 76 2.90 -0.28 9.59
C ILE A 76 3.17 1.02 8.81
N GLU A 77 3.98 0.93 7.76
CA GLU A 77 4.22 2.05 6.85
C GLU A 77 3.47 1.83 5.54
N ILE A 78 2.49 2.68 5.23
CA ILE A 78 1.81 2.72 3.94
C ILE A 78 2.69 3.51 2.96
N ILE A 79 3.14 2.82 1.91
CA ILE A 79 4.14 3.36 0.98
C ILE A 79 3.55 3.82 -0.35
N GLU A 80 2.41 3.25 -0.73
CA GLU A 80 1.76 3.56 -2.01
C GLU A 80 0.28 3.20 -2.00
N ILE A 81 -0.53 4.07 -2.62
CA ILE A 81 -1.94 3.81 -2.87
C ILE A 81 -2.19 4.03 -4.35
N ILE A 82 -2.69 2.99 -5.03
CA ILE A 82 -2.95 3.03 -6.47
C ILE A 82 -4.43 2.81 -6.72
N ALA A 83 -5.09 3.79 -7.32
CA ALA A 83 -6.38 3.60 -8.00
C ALA A 83 -6.10 3.25 -9.46
N ILE A 84 -6.33 2.00 -9.82
CA ILE A 84 -6.15 1.39 -11.13
C ILE A 84 -7.43 1.63 -11.95
N GLY A 85 -7.34 2.42 -13.03
CA GLY A 85 -8.29 2.33 -14.14
C GLY A 85 -8.05 1.04 -14.95
N ARG A 86 -8.98 0.65 -15.83
CA ARG A 86 -9.07 -0.67 -16.52
C ARG A 86 -7.81 -1.21 -17.25
N ARG A 87 -6.68 -0.50 -17.31
CA ARG A 87 -5.44 -0.91 -17.98
C ARG A 87 -4.20 -0.32 -17.29
N ALA A 88 -3.64 -0.98 -16.28
CA ALA A 88 -2.32 -0.60 -15.73
C ALA A 88 -1.63 -1.69 -14.90
N ASP A 89 -2.00 -2.97 -15.01
CA ASP A 89 -1.61 -3.97 -14.00
C ASP A 89 -0.08 -4.24 -13.90
N ASP A 90 0.72 -3.95 -14.94
CA ASP A 90 2.15 -4.28 -14.95
C ASP A 90 3.10 -3.10 -14.57
N GLU A 91 2.68 -1.83 -14.69
CA GLU A 91 3.55 -0.67 -14.41
C GLU A 91 3.60 -0.28 -12.92
N ILE A 92 2.73 -0.87 -12.09
CA ILE A 92 2.45 -0.40 -10.73
C ILE A 92 3.56 -0.76 -9.74
N PHE A 93 4.20 -1.92 -9.88
CA PHE A 93 5.25 -2.35 -8.94
C PHE A 93 6.56 -1.56 -9.07
N PHE A 94 6.74 -0.81 -10.15
CA PHE A 94 7.92 0.01 -10.38
C PHE A 94 7.93 1.27 -9.51
N THR A 95 6.76 1.84 -9.24
CA THR A 95 6.65 3.04 -8.40
C THR A 95 6.93 2.71 -6.93
N ALA A 96 6.36 1.62 -6.40
CA ALA A 96 6.64 1.13 -5.06
C ALA A 96 8.14 0.85 -4.88
N GLU A 97 8.77 0.20 -5.86
CA GLU A 97 10.21 -0.12 -5.82
C GLU A 97 11.08 1.13 -5.80
N LYS A 98 10.77 2.12 -6.65
CA LYS A 98 11.47 3.41 -6.67
C LYS A 98 11.35 4.14 -5.34
N ARG A 99 10.16 4.17 -4.75
CA ARG A 99 9.93 4.79 -3.43
C ARG A 99 10.71 4.04 -2.36
N ARG A 100 10.69 2.71 -2.39
CA ARG A 100 11.47 1.86 -1.49
C ARG A 100 12.94 2.26 -1.49
N LYS A 101 13.57 2.33 -2.68
CA LYS A 101 14.99 2.74 -2.84
C LYS A 101 15.31 4.13 -2.29
N LYS A 102 14.32 5.03 -2.23
CA LYS A 102 14.52 6.40 -1.74
C LYS A 102 14.56 6.47 -0.20
N HIS A 103 13.84 5.57 0.46
CA HIS A 103 13.64 5.60 1.91
C HIS A 103 14.30 4.43 2.66
N LEU A 104 14.87 3.45 1.93
CA LEU A 104 15.60 2.28 2.45
C LEU A 104 16.87 2.02 1.64
#